data_AF-A0A8T4WC52-F1
#
_entry.id   AF-A0A8T4WC52-F1
#
_cell.length_a   1.000
_cell.length_b   1.000
_cell.length_c   1.000
_cell.angle_alpha   90.00
_cell.angle_beta   90.00
_cell.angle_gamma   90.00
#
_symmetry.space_group_name_H-M   'P 1'
#
loop_
_entity.id
_entity.type
_entity.pdbx_description
1 polymer ?
#
loop_
_entity_poly.entity_id
_entity_poly.type
_entity_poly.pdbx_seq_one_letter_code
_entity_poly.pdbx_strand_id
1 'polypeptide(L)'
;MKYDKIQIAGSIVALLAIIILGIFLIQIPFPAFEYAIADDHLVEITQPLGEEMSEFMWGFRSIDLLGQAFVLFSTAAGSLAVLIGIEHMDEGETE
;
A
#
# COMPACT_ATOMS: atom_id res chain seq x y z
N MET A 1 18.86 -25.00 0.17
CA MET A 1 18.28 -23.93 -0.67
C MET A 1 19.39 -23.24 -1.44
N LYS A 2 19.37 -23.33 -2.78
CA LYS A 2 20.25 -22.54 -3.65
C LYS A 2 19.51 -21.24 -3.89
N TYR A 3 19.96 -20.12 -3.31
CA TYR A 3 19.27 -18.85 -3.48
C TYR A 3 19.26 -18.46 -4.96
N ASP A 4 18.07 -18.29 -5.53
CA ASP A 4 17.93 -17.77 -6.88
C ASP A 4 18.32 -16.29 -6.89
N LYS A 5 19.18 -15.93 -7.83
CA LYS A 5 19.66 -14.56 -8.03
C LYS A 5 18.48 -13.61 -8.32
N ILE A 6 17.43 -14.11 -8.97
CA ILE A 6 16.20 -13.36 -9.24
C ILE A 6 15.47 -13.05 -7.93
N GLN A 7 15.37 -14.03 -7.04
CA GLN A 7 14.69 -13.89 -5.75
C GLN A 7 15.42 -12.90 -4.84
N ILE A 8 16.76 -12.97 -4.79
CA ILE A 8 17.59 -12.00 -4.05
C ILE A 8 17.42 -10.59 -4.63
N ALA A 9 17.49 -10.43 -5.94
CA ALA A 9 17.33 -9.13 -6.59
C ALA A 9 15.94 -8.53 -6.31
N GLY A 10 14.88 -9.36 -6.37
CA GLY A 10 13.51 -8.96 -6.02
C GLY A 10 13.39 -8.48 -4.58
N SER A 11 13.98 -9.21 -3.62
CA SER A 11 13.98 -8.80 -2.21
C SER A 11 14.70 -7.46 -1.98
N ILE A 12 15.83 -7.23 -2.65
CA ILE A 12 16.57 -5.96 -2.54
C ILE A 12 15.74 -4.80 -3.10
N VAL A 13 15.11 -4.98 -4.26
CA VAL A 13 14.25 -3.95 -4.87
C VAL A 13 13.03 -3.65 -3.99
N ALA A 14 12.40 -4.67 -3.42
CA ALA A 14 11.28 -4.49 -2.50
C ALA A 14 11.71 -3.72 -1.23
N LEU A 15 12.86 -4.06 -0.65
CA LEU A 15 13.41 -3.36 0.51
C LEU A 15 13.68 -1.88 0.20
N LEU A 16 14.26 -1.59 -0.96
CA LEU A 16 14.50 -0.22 -1.42
C LEU A 16 13.20 0.55 -1.64
N ALA A 17 12.18 -0.07 -2.23
CA ALA A 17 10.88 0.54 -2.42
C ALA A 17 10.23 0.93 -1.08
N ILE A 18 10.29 0.05 -0.08
CA ILE A 18 9.78 0.32 1.28
C ILE A 18 10.53 1.50 1.91
N ILE A 19 11.86 1.53 1.81
CA ILE A 19 12.69 2.60 2.38
C ILE A 19 12.37 3.94 1.69
N ILE A 20 12.29 3.96 0.35
CA ILE A 20 11.97 5.16 -0.42
C ILE A 20 10.58 5.67 -0.06
N LEU A 21 9.58 4.79 0.02
CA LEU A 21 8.22 5.14 0.42
C LEU A 21 8.21 5.71 1.84
N GLY A 22 8.90 5.07 2.78
CA GLY A 22 9.01 5.54 4.16
C GLY A 22 9.66 6.93 4.27
N ILE A 23 10.73 7.16 3.52
CA ILE A 23 11.38 8.48 3.45
C ILE A 23 10.42 9.53 2.89
N PHE A 24 9.69 9.21 1.82
CA PHE A 24 8.68 10.11 1.25
C PHE A 24 7.59 10.47 2.25
N LEU A 25 7.09 9.49 3.01
CA LEU A 25 6.08 9.70 4.04
C LEU A 25 6.60 10.55 5.22
N ILE A 26 7.89 10.49 5.53
CA ILE A 26 8.50 11.24 6.66
C ILE A 26 8.98 12.64 6.25
N GLN A 27 9.47 12.81 5.01
CA GLN A 27 10.05 14.07 4.54
C GLN A 27 9.01 15.05 4.00
N ILE A 28 7.82 14.58 3.62
CA ILE A 28 6.70 15.49 3.35
C ILE A 28 6.18 15.95 4.72
N PRO A 29 6.35 17.24 5.08
CA PRO A 29 5.97 17.72 6.39
C PRO A 29 4.49 17.43 6.61
N PHE A 30 4.20 16.77 7.72
CA PHE A 30 2.93 16.92 8.41
C PHE A 30 2.72 18.44 8.55
N PRO A 31 1.81 19.02 7.74
CA PRO A 31 0.42 18.61 7.63
C PRO A 31 0.00 18.19 6.21
N ALA A 32 0.20 16.92 5.85
CA ALA A 32 -0.61 16.27 4.81
C ALA A 32 -1.84 15.53 5.41
N PHE A 33 -1.86 15.39 6.74
CA PHE A 33 -2.92 14.76 7.54
C PHE A 33 -3.57 15.71 8.55
N GLU A 34 -3.04 16.93 8.68
CA GLU A 34 -3.63 17.97 9.50
C GLU A 34 -4.50 18.82 8.59
N TYR A 35 -5.81 18.84 8.85
CA TYR A 35 -6.71 19.72 8.14
C TYR A 35 -6.25 21.17 8.32
N ALA A 36 -5.93 21.85 7.23
CA ALA A 36 -5.62 23.28 7.24
C ALA A 36 -6.84 24.16 7.54
N ILE A 37 -7.99 23.57 7.85
CA ILE A 37 -9.25 24.28 8.03
C ILE A 37 -9.81 23.93 9.40
N ALA A 38 -9.97 24.94 10.25
CA ALA A 38 -10.71 24.89 11.50
C ALA A 38 -12.23 24.88 11.23
N ASP A 39 -12.66 24.12 10.23
CA ASP A 39 -14.06 24.01 9.83
C ASP A 39 -14.56 22.62 10.23
N ASP A 40 -15.58 22.62 11.08
CA ASP A 40 -16.16 21.42 11.67
C ASP A 40 -16.97 20.61 10.62
N HIS A 41 -17.12 21.14 9.40
CA HIS A 41 -17.88 20.55 8.29
C HIS A 41 -16.99 20.24 7.08
N LEU A 42 -16.33 19.09 7.12
CA LEU A 42 -15.42 18.62 6.07
C LEU A 42 -16.11 17.83 4.96
N VAL A 43 -17.34 17.39 5.20
CA VAL A 43 -18.16 16.57 4.31
C VAL A 43 -19.61 17.01 4.50
N GLU A 44 -20.32 17.33 3.42
CA GLU A 44 -21.72 17.72 3.51
C GLU A 44 -22.63 16.49 3.70
N ILE A 45 -23.30 16.40 4.85
CA ILE A 45 -24.18 15.26 5.19
C ILE A 45 -25.57 15.33 4.55
N THR A 46 -25.91 16.43 3.87
CA THR A 46 -27.19 16.61 3.17
C THR A 46 -27.18 16.00 1.77
N GLN A 47 -25.99 15.74 1.23
CA GLN A 47 -25.74 15.11 -0.06
C GLN A 47 -25.48 13.61 0.07
N PRO A 48 -25.41 12.84 -1.04
CA PRO A 48 -24.98 11.45 -1.01
C PRO A 48 -23.59 11.32 -0.36
N LEU A 49 -23.57 10.85 0.88
CA LEU A 49 -22.36 10.80 1.73
C LEU A 49 -21.15 10.11 1.07
N GLY A 50 -21.41 9.11 0.22
CA GLY A 50 -20.35 8.38 -0.49
C GLY A 50 -19.63 9.22 -1.54
N GLU A 51 -20.34 10.09 -2.25
CA GLU A 51 -19.79 10.98 -3.27
C GLU A 51 -18.94 12.07 -2.60
N GLU A 52 -19.52 12.76 -1.62
CA GLU A 52 -18.83 13.79 -0.82
C GLU A 52 -17.59 13.25 -0.11
N MET A 53 -17.68 12.06 0.50
CA MET A 53 -16.51 11.42 1.13
C MET A 53 -15.44 11.04 0.10
N SER A 54 -15.85 10.60 -1.10
CA SER A 54 -14.92 10.28 -2.18
C SER A 54 -14.20 11.54 -2.69
N GLU A 55 -14.93 12.61 -2.95
CA GLU A 55 -14.36 13.90 -3.36
C GLU A 55 -13.41 14.45 -2.29
N PHE A 56 -13.84 14.40 -1.02
CA PHE A 56 -13.00 14.79 0.10
C PHE A 56 -11.69 13.97 0.15
N MET A 57 -11.79 12.64 0.09
CA MET A 57 -10.62 11.77 0.18
C MET A 57 -9.68 11.92 -1.02
N TRP A 58 -10.19 12.10 -2.25
CA TRP A 58 -9.34 12.32 -3.42
C TRP A 58 -8.76 13.75 -3.47
N GLY A 59 -9.50 14.75 -3.02
CA GLY A 59 -9.08 16.15 -3.01
C GLY A 59 -8.05 16.46 -1.94
N PHE A 60 -8.20 15.87 -0.74
CA PHE A 60 -7.38 16.23 0.43
C PHE A 60 -6.52 15.08 0.98
N ARG A 61 -6.88 13.81 0.71
CA ARG A 61 -6.20 12.62 1.28
C ARG A 61 -5.84 11.56 0.23
N SER A 62 -5.56 11.99 -1.00
CA SER A 62 -5.28 11.06 -2.11
C SER A 62 -4.04 10.19 -1.88
N ILE A 63 -3.03 10.72 -1.18
CA ILE A 63 -1.82 9.96 -0.83
C ILE A 63 -2.15 8.79 0.10
N ASP A 64 -3.11 8.97 1.02
CA ASP A 64 -3.54 7.91 1.95
C ASP A 64 -4.29 6.81 1.21
N LEU A 65 -5.11 7.16 0.22
CA LEU A 65 -5.79 6.20 -0.64
C LEU A 65 -4.77 5.38 -1.45
N LEU A 66 -3.76 6.04 -2.03
CA LEU A 66 -2.69 5.36 -2.77
C LEU A 66 -1.85 4.45 -1.87
N GLY A 67 -1.53 4.91 -0.65
CA GLY A 67 -0.83 4.12 0.36
C GLY A 67 -1.63 2.86 0.75
N GLN A 68 -2.92 3.02 1.03
CA GLN A 68 -3.81 1.88 1.34
C GLN A 68 -3.90 0.90 0.17
N ALA A 69 -4.07 1.38 -1.05
CA ALA A 69 -4.13 0.54 -2.25
C ALA A 69 -2.82 -0.25 -2.44
N PHE A 70 -1.67 0.37 -2.22
CA PHE A 70 -0.37 -0.28 -2.31
C PHE A 70 -0.19 -1.38 -1.26
N VAL A 71 -0.62 -1.13 -0.02
CA VAL A 71 -0.56 -2.14 1.07
C VAL A 71 -1.47 -3.33 0.74
N LEU A 72 -2.69 -3.08 0.28
CA LEU A 72 -3.62 -4.14 -0.12
C LEU A 72 -3.05 -4.98 -1.26
N PHE A 73 -2.52 -4.34 -2.30
CA PHE A 73 -1.89 -5.00 -3.43
C PHE A 73 -0.70 -5.87 -2.99
N SER A 74 0.19 -5.31 -2.17
CA SER A 74 1.37 -6.02 -1.66
C SER A 74 0.99 -7.23 -0.80
N THR A 75 -0.06 -7.10 0.00
CA THR A 75 -0.59 -8.18 0.84
C THR A 75 -1.17 -9.31 -0.03
N ALA A 76 -1.94 -8.96 -1.06
CA ALA A 76 -2.50 -9.93 -2.00
C ALA A 76 -1.41 -10.66 -2.78
N ALA A 77 -0.43 -9.92 -3.33
CA ALA A 77 0.70 -10.48 -4.05
C ALA A 77 1.56 -11.39 -3.14
N GLY A 78 1.81 -10.98 -1.90
CA GLY A 78 2.52 -11.78 -0.91
C GLY A 78 1.79 -13.08 -0.58
N SER A 79 0.47 -13.01 -0.38
CA SER A 79 -0.38 -14.18 -0.12
C SER A 79 -0.34 -15.17 -1.28
N LEU A 80 -0.41 -14.67 -2.52
CA LEU A 80 -0.32 -15.49 -3.72
C LEU A 80 1.08 -16.12 -3.89
N ALA A 81 2.14 -15.36 -3.64
CA ALA A 81 3.50 -15.87 -3.71
C ALA A 81 3.76 -16.99 -2.70
N VAL A 82 3.21 -16.88 -1.48
CA VAL A 82 3.25 -17.96 -0.48
C VAL A 82 2.52 -19.20 -0.98
N LEU A 83 1.32 -19.04 -1.55
CA LEU A 83 0.54 -20.16 -2.06
C LEU A 83 1.28 -20.92 -3.19
N ILE A 84 1.79 -20.18 -4.18
CA ILE A 84 2.55 -20.76 -5.29
C ILE A 84 3.84 -21.44 -4.78
N GLY A 85 4.49 -20.83 -3.78
CA GLY A 85 5.69 -21.40 -3.17
C GLY A 85 5.42 -22.71 -2.43
N ILE A 86 4.25 -22.85 -1.79
CA ILE A 86 3.82 -24.10 -1.15
C ILE A 86 3.56 -25.19 -2.20
N GLU A 87 2.87 -24.87 -3.28
CA GLU A 87 2.55 -25.82 -4.37
C GLU A 87 3.83 -26.39 -5.01
N HIS A 88 4.84 -25.55 -5.27
CA HIS A 88 6.13 -26.00 -5.82
C HIS A 88 6.94 -26.89 -4.86
N MET A 89 6.69 -26.81 -3.54
CA MET A 89 7.35 -27.70 -2.57
C MET A 89 6.68 -29.07 -2.51
N ASP A 90 5.36 -29.13 -2.69
CA ASP A 90 4.58 -30.38 -2.70
C ASP A 90 4.94 -31.25 -3.92
N GLU A 91 5.08 -30.63 -5.11
CA GLU A 91 5.48 -31.35 -6.33
C GLU A 91 6.90 -31.93 -6.24
N GLY A 92 7.83 -31.24 -5.56
CA GLY A 92 9.22 -31.68 -5.39
C GLY A 92 9.43 -32.80 -4.37
N GLU A 93 8.43 -33.14 -3.53
CA GLU A 93 8.45 -34.31 -2.64
C GLU A 93 7.84 -35.57 -3.29
N THR A 94 7.17 -35.42 -4.45
CA THR A 94 6.53 -36.53 -5.18
C THR A 94 7.37 -37.14 -6.32
N GLU A 95 8.55 -36.59 -6.65
CA GLU A 95 9.57 -37.20 -7.53
C GLU A 95 10.72 -37.85 -6.73
#